data_AF-A0A2S6X0Q4-F1
#
_entry.id   AF-A0A2S6X0Q4-F1
#
_cell.length_a   1.000
_cell.length_b   1.000
_cell.length_c   1.000
_cell.angle_alpha   90.00
_cell.angle_beta   90.00
_cell.angle_gamma   90.00
#
_symmetry.space_group_name_H-M   'P 1'
#
loop_
_entity.id
_entity.type
_entity.pdbx_description
1 polymer ?
#
loop_
_entity_poly.entity_id
_entity_poly.type
_entity_poly.pdbx_seq_one_letter_code
_entity_poly.pdbx_strand_id
1 'polypeptide(L)' 'MFVQGAIWNIDSFDQWGVELGKVLAKRVEPALSEGAEVPGLDASTEALVAAYRELRGRA' A
#
# COMPACT_ATOMS: atom_id res chain seq x y z
N MET A 1 19.07 11.59 -15.51
CA MET A 1 19.07 11.16 -14.09
C MET A 1 20.20 11.79 -13.27
N PHE A 2 21.49 11.53 -13.50
CA PHE A 2 22.58 12.12 -12.66
C PHE A 2 22.64 13.66 -12.69
N VAL A 3 22.81 14.26 -13.88
CA VAL A 3 22.95 15.73 -14.02
C VAL A 3 21.73 16.49 -13.50
N GLN A 4 20.53 15.99 -13.76
CA GLN A 4 19.29 16.58 -13.26
C GLN A 4 19.19 16.49 -11.73
N GLY A 5 19.57 15.36 -11.13
CA GLY A 5 19.62 15.22 -9.66
C GLY A 5 20.60 16.20 -9.01
N ALA A 6 21.77 16.39 -9.62
CA ALA A 6 22.75 17.39 -9.16
C ALA A 6 22.22 18.83 -9.27
N ILE A 7 21.52 19.18 -10.36
CA ILE A 7 20.90 20.51 -10.54
C ILE A 7 19.80 20.74 -9.50
N TRP A 8 18.97 19.73 -9.22
CA TRP A 8 17.86 19.85 -8.27
C TRP A 8 18.23 19.59 -6.82
N ASN A 9 19.50 19.24 -6.55
CA ASN A 9 19.98 18.86 -5.22
C ASN A 9 19.12 17.75 -4.58
N ILE A 10 18.79 16.73 -5.38
CA ILE A 10 18.03 15.53 -4.97
C ILE A 10 18.95 14.32 -5.10
N ASP A 11 18.88 13.40 -4.13
CA ASP A 11 19.55 12.11 -4.23
C ASP A 11 18.79 11.17 -5.17
N SER A 12 19.19 11.14 -6.43
CA SER A 12 18.60 10.26 -7.45
C SER A 12 18.88 8.76 -7.25
N PHE A 13 19.64 8.37 -6.22
CA PHE A 13 19.98 6.97 -5.92
C PHE A 13 19.24 6.43 -4.69
N ASP A 14 18.55 7.28 -3.94
CA ASP A 14 17.72 6.84 -2.83
C ASP A 14 16.38 6.24 -3.31
N GLN A 15 15.75 5.45 -2.45
CA GLN A 15 14.46 4.80 -2.70
C GLN A 15 13.57 4.76 -1.44
N TRP A 16 13.65 5.77 -0.57
CA TRP A 16 12.88 5.76 0.69
C TRP A 16 11.37 5.68 0.49
N GLY A 17 10.86 6.22 -0.62
CA GLY A 17 9.44 6.28 -0.94
C GLY A 17 8.73 4.92 -1.05
N VAL A 18 9.46 3.80 -1.21
CA VAL A 18 8.82 2.48 -1.34
C VAL A 18 8.45 1.83 -0.01
N GLU A 19 9.06 2.24 1.09
CA GLU A 19 8.97 1.50 2.36
C GLU A 19 7.58 1.59 3.01
N LEU A 20 6.94 2.76 2.96
CA LEU A 20 5.59 2.91 3.52
C LEU A 20 4.59 2.00 2.81
N GLY A 21 4.66 1.90 1.48
CA GLY A 21 3.79 1.02 0.70
C GLY A 21 3.95 -0.45 1.09
N LYS A 22 5.20 -0.90 1.33
CA LYS A 22 5.48 -2.27 1.79
C LYS A 22 4.88 -2.54 3.18
N VAL A 23 4.95 -1.58 4.09
CA VAL A 23 4.36 -1.71 5.44
C VAL A 23 2.83 -1.75 5.36
N LEU A 24 2.22 -0.86 4.58
CA LEU A 24 0.77 -0.82 4.40
C LEU A 24 0.24 -2.09 3.74
N ALA A 25 0.92 -2.62 2.71
CA ALA A 25 0.53 -3.86 2.04
C ALA A 25 0.48 -5.04 3.02
N LYS A 26 1.52 -5.21 3.85
CA LYS A 26 1.57 -6.26 4.88
C LYS A 26 0.44 -6.11 5.91
N ARG A 27 0.05 -4.88 6.24
CA ARG A 27 -1.05 -4.63 7.18
C ARG A 27 -2.42 -5.00 6.60
N VAL A 28 -2.63 -4.78 5.30
CA VAL A 28 -3.91 -5.03 4.63
C VAL A 28 -4.07 -6.48 4.17
N GLU A 29 -2.96 -7.20 3.95
CA GLU A 29 -2.95 -8.60 3.48
C GLU A 29 -3.93 -9.52 4.24
N PRO A 30 -3.98 -9.57 5.59
CA PRO A 30 -4.89 -10.44 6.33
C PRO A 30 -6.38 -10.15 6.08
N ALA A 31 -6.74 -8.89 5.84
CA ALA A 31 -8.12 -8.53 5.51
C ALA A 31 -8.53 -9.08 4.14
N LEU A 32 -7.60 -9.13 3.18
CA LEU A 32 -7.85 -9.63 1.83
C LEU A 32 -7.83 -11.17 1.73
N SER A 33 -6.94 -11.83 2.48
CA SER A 33 -6.74 -13.29 2.43
C SER A 33 -7.67 -14.03 3.39
N GLU A 34 -7.68 -13.63 4.65
CA GLU A 34 -8.30 -14.37 5.77
C GLU A 34 -9.62 -13.74 6.22
N GLY A 35 -9.83 -12.47 5.91
CA GLY A 35 -11.03 -11.73 6.35
C GLY A 35 -10.92 -11.25 7.78
N ALA A 36 -9.68 -11.15 8.28
CA ALA A 36 -9.41 -10.57 9.57
C ALA A 36 -9.89 -9.11 9.60
N GLU A 37 -10.48 -8.71 10.72
CA GLU A 37 -10.77 -7.32 11.00
C GLU A 37 -9.45 -6.59 11.26
N VAL A 38 -9.14 -5.59 10.42
CA VAL A 38 -7.93 -4.76 10.55
C VAL A 38 -8.36 -3.38 11.02
N PRO A 39 -8.15 -3.01 12.29
CA PRO A 39 -8.62 -1.74 12.83
C PRO A 39 -7.85 -0.57 12.21
N GLY A 40 -8.54 0.56 12.02
CA GLY A 40 -7.94 1.81 11.57
C GLY A 40 -7.57 1.82 10.08
N LEU A 41 -8.28 1.05 9.26
CA LEU A 41 -8.39 1.32 7.83
C LEU A 41 -9.36 2.50 7.65
N ASP A 42 -9.13 3.32 6.63
CA ASP A 42 -10.09 4.35 6.27
C ASP A 42 -11.28 3.74 5.50
N ALA A 43 -12.39 4.46 5.47
CA ALA A 43 -13.63 3.99 4.86
C ALA A 43 -13.48 3.61 3.37
N SER A 44 -12.58 4.26 2.61
CA SER A 44 -12.35 3.90 1.21
C SER A 44 -11.65 2.55 1.11
N THR A 45 -10.64 2.32 1.95
CA THR A 45 -9.89 1.06 1.96
C THR A 45 -10.76 -0.11 2.42
N GLU A 46 -11.58 0.09 3.45
CA GLU A 46 -12.55 -0.92 3.93
C GLU A 46 -13.55 -1.32 2.83
N ALA A 47 -14.13 -0.35 2.14
CA ALA A 47 -15.08 -0.61 1.06
C ALA A 47 -14.44 -1.39 -0.10
N LEU A 48 -13.20 -1.07 -0.46
CA LEU A 48 -12.48 -1.78 -1.52
C LEU A 48 -12.08 -3.20 -1.11
N VAL A 49 -11.71 -3.43 0.15
CA VAL A 49 -11.46 -4.78 0.69
C VAL A 49 -12.73 -5.63 0.60
N ALA A 50 -13.87 -5.09 1.03
CA ALA A 50 -15.15 -5.79 0.95
C ALA A 50 -15.52 -6.17 -0.50
N ALA A 51 -15.45 -5.19 -1.42
CA ALA A 51 -15.72 -5.43 -2.84
C ALA A 51 -14.75 -6.47 -3.46
N TYR A 52 -13.46 -6.40 -3.12
CA TYR A 52 -12.49 -7.39 -3.57
C TYR A 52 -12.84 -8.81 -3.11
N ARG A 53 -13.22 -8.98 -1.84
CA ARG A 53 -13.55 -10.29 -1.28
C ARG A 53 -14.78 -10.89 -1.93
N GLU A 54 -15.83 -10.10 -2.14
CA GLU A 54 -17.04 -10.52 -2.85
C GLU A 54 -16.72 -11.02 -4.27
N LEU A 55 -15.97 -10.22 -5.05
CA LEU A 55 -15.55 -10.56 -6.41
C LEU A 55 -14.68 -11.83 -6.49
N ARG A 56 -13.99 -12.17 -5.39
CA ARG A 56 -13.14 -13.36 -5.30
C ARG A 56 -13.84 -14.57 -4.67
N GLY A 57 -15.13 -14.47 -4.34
CA GLY A 57 -15.89 -15.54 -3.67
C GLY A 57 -15.39 -15.82 -2.25
N ARG A 58 -14.88 -14.79 -1.57
CA ARG A 58 -14.31 -14.83 -0.21
C ARG A 58 -15.14 -13.99 0.77
N ALA A 59 -16.40 -13.73 0.46
CA ALA A 59 -17.30 -13.00 1.35
C ALA A 59 -17.40 -13.70 2.70
#